data_AF-A0A830CXH8-F1
#
_entry.id   AF-A0A830CXH8-F1
#
_cell.length_a   1.000
_cell.length_b   1.000
_cell.length_c   1.000
_cell.angle_alpha   90.00
_cell.angle_beta   90.00
_cell.angle_gamma   90.00
#
_symmetry.space_group_name_H-M   'P 1'
#
loop_
_entity.id
_entity.type
_entity.pdbx_description
1 polymer ?
#
loop_
_entity_poly.entity_id
_entity_poly.type
_entity_poly.pdbx_seq_one_letter_code
_entity_poly.pdbx_strand_id
1 'polypeptide(L)'
;MALWSPFLVSSTERVVNGKIFSFLRTYSPSHFENGTWNTGGGCNRTRPVGRDEIVDESGPTYRNIQVEEIGIAGEESGNSFGVVDVTEIMSMRRDGHPGVHTGNKWMKGYNDCIHWCLPGPVDVWNELLFELIKRQIRISSETEVQL
;
A
#
# COMPACT_ATOMS: atom_id res chain seq x y z
N MET A 1 5.67 17.68 -16.65
CA MET A 1 4.33 17.11 -16.85
C MET A 1 4.01 16.27 -15.63
N ALA A 2 3.37 16.88 -14.65
CA ALA A 2 2.83 16.19 -13.47
C ALA A 2 1.30 16.18 -13.65
N LEU A 3 0.71 14.99 -13.69
CA LEU A 3 -0.74 14.80 -13.71
C LEU A 3 -1.09 13.85 -12.57
N TRP A 4 -1.30 14.40 -11.38
CA TRP A 4 -2.07 13.72 -10.34
C TRP A 4 -3.18 14.65 -9.87
N SER A 5 -4.40 14.16 -10.03
CA SER A 5 -5.67 14.83 -9.70
C SER A 5 -5.83 14.97 -8.19
N PRO A 6 -6.42 16.06 -7.67
CA PRO A 6 -6.59 16.28 -6.23
C PRO A 6 -7.67 15.41 -5.54
N PHE A 7 -8.31 14.48 -6.25
CA PHE A 7 -9.41 13.67 -5.71
C PHE A 7 -9.18 12.18 -6.00
N LEU A 8 -8.44 11.48 -5.12
CA LEU A 8 -8.60 10.04 -4.80
C LEU A 8 -7.47 9.56 -3.88
N VAL A 9 -7.34 10.18 -2.71
CA VAL A 9 -6.69 9.55 -1.55
C VAL A 9 -7.73 9.52 -0.45
N SER A 10 -8.04 8.33 0.06
CA SER A 10 -8.83 8.19 1.28
C SER A 10 -7.92 8.61 2.44
N SER A 11 -7.97 9.89 2.82
CA SER A 11 -7.24 10.45 3.95
C SER A 11 -8.20 10.67 5.13
N THR A 12 -7.81 10.20 6.31
CA THR A 12 -8.37 10.70 7.57
C THR A 12 -7.67 12.02 7.88
N GLU A 13 -8.34 13.15 7.68
CA GLU A 13 -7.76 14.47 7.87
C GLU A 13 -7.96 14.95 9.32
N ARG A 14 -6.88 15.32 10.00
CA ARG A 14 -6.93 16.18 11.19
C ARG A 14 -6.28 17.51 10.84
N VAL A 15 -7.07 18.58 10.86
CA VAL A 15 -6.58 19.95 10.65
C VAL A 15 -6.18 20.52 12.01
N VAL A 16 -4.89 20.78 12.21
CA VAL A 16 -4.37 21.50 13.38
C VAL A 16 -3.66 22.75 12.85
N ASN A 17 -4.11 23.94 13.27
CA ASN A 17 -3.59 25.24 12.80
C ASN A 17 -3.55 25.41 11.27
N GLY A 18 -4.56 24.89 10.56
CA GLY A 18 -4.65 24.98 9.09
C GLY A 18 -3.72 24.03 8.33
N LYS A 19 -2.96 23.16 9.01
CA LYS A 19 -2.13 22.13 8.41
C LYS A 19 -2.82 20.77 8.46
N ILE A 20 -2.77 20.05 7.34
CA ILE A 20 -3.35 18.71 7.21
C ILE A 20 -2.26 17.68 7.53
N PHE A 21 -2.62 16.69 8.35
CA PHE A 21 -1.85 15.45 8.47
C PHE A 21 -2.57 14.33 7.72
N SER A 22 -1.88 13.66 6.79
CA SER A 22 -2.44 12.57 5.97
C SER A 22 -1.58 11.32 6.00
N PHE A 23 -2.21 10.14 5.94
CA PHE A 23 -1.50 8.87 5.74
C PHE A 23 -1.54 8.46 4.28
N LEU A 24 -0.39 8.00 3.76
CA LEU A 24 -0.24 7.51 2.39
C LEU A 24 0.34 6.11 2.42
N ARG A 25 -0.23 5.20 1.62
CA ARG A 25 0.17 3.79 1.58
C ARG A 25 1.07 3.52 0.37
N THR A 26 2.16 2.79 0.59
CA THR A 26 3.12 2.44 -0.47
C THR A 26 2.58 1.36 -1.41
N TYR A 27 3.31 1.12 -2.50
CA TYR A 27 2.96 0.20 -3.57
C TYR A 27 2.59 -1.19 -3.05
N SER A 28 1.53 -1.77 -3.61
CA SER A 28 1.12 -3.16 -3.39
C SER A 28 1.34 -3.94 -4.68
N PRO A 29 2.24 -4.93 -4.73
CA PRO A 29 2.58 -5.65 -5.94
C PRO A 29 1.47 -6.61 -6.39
N SER A 30 1.48 -6.91 -7.68
CA SER A 30 0.77 -8.04 -8.27
C SER A 30 1.68 -9.27 -8.36
N HIS A 31 1.14 -10.47 -8.24
CA HIS A 31 1.94 -11.71 -8.24
C HIS A 31 1.60 -12.66 -9.38
N PHE A 32 1.71 -12.20 -10.63
CA PHE A 32 1.56 -13.10 -11.78
C PHE A 32 2.80 -14.00 -11.95
N GLU A 33 2.56 -15.30 -12.13
CA GLU A 33 3.55 -16.31 -12.46
C GLU A 33 3.15 -17.01 -13.78
N ASN A 34 4.15 -17.45 -14.55
CA ASN A 34 3.98 -18.12 -15.85
C ASN A 34 3.18 -17.31 -16.89
N GLY A 35 3.28 -15.98 -16.83
CA GLY A 35 2.59 -15.06 -17.71
C GLY A 35 2.33 -13.74 -17.00
N THR A 36 1.59 -12.87 -17.67
CA THR A 36 1.12 -11.57 -17.19
C THR A 36 -0.41 -11.59 -17.10
N TRP A 37 -0.98 -10.47 -16.66
CA TRP A 37 -2.43 -10.26 -16.56
C TRP A 37 -3.21 -10.60 -17.84
N ASN A 38 -2.60 -10.48 -19.04
CA ASN A 38 -3.24 -10.72 -20.33
C ASN A 38 -2.67 -11.91 -21.12
N THR A 39 -1.72 -12.66 -20.56
CA THR A 39 -1.08 -13.80 -21.27
C THR A 39 -1.27 -15.13 -20.55
N GLY A 40 -2.23 -15.19 -19.63
CA GLY A 40 -2.57 -16.41 -18.89
C GLY A 40 -1.77 -16.63 -17.60
N GLY A 41 -1.12 -15.57 -17.07
CA GLY A 41 -0.43 -15.63 -15.79
C GLY A 41 -1.38 -15.95 -14.63
N GLY A 42 -0.88 -16.63 -13.60
CA GLY A 42 -1.64 -17.02 -12.42
C GLY A 42 -0.90 -16.80 -11.10
N CYS A 43 -1.59 -17.06 -9.99
CA CYS A 43 -1.08 -16.84 -8.62
C CYS A 43 -1.63 -17.92 -7.69
N ASN A 44 -1.22 -19.18 -7.90
CA ASN A 44 -1.75 -20.33 -7.16
C ASN A 44 -0.93 -20.69 -5.91
N ARG A 45 -0.10 -19.77 -5.41
CA ARG A 45 0.68 -20.00 -4.19
C ARG A 45 -0.28 -20.12 -2.99
N THR A 46 0.05 -20.99 -2.05
CA THR A 46 -0.77 -21.27 -0.86
C THR A 46 -0.07 -20.96 0.45
N ARG A 47 1.16 -20.43 0.38
CA ARG A 47 1.95 -20.00 1.53
C ARG A 47 2.68 -18.68 1.23
N PRO A 48 2.95 -17.88 2.26
CA PRO A 48 3.88 -16.76 2.16
C PRO A 48 5.27 -17.22 1.71
N VAL A 49 6.02 -16.27 1.16
CA VAL A 49 7.41 -16.47 0.73
C VAL A 49 8.38 -15.66 1.60
N GLY A 50 9.62 -16.12 1.71
CA GLY A 50 10.70 -15.37 2.35
C GLY A 50 11.10 -14.11 1.58
N ARG A 51 11.88 -13.23 2.21
CA ARG A 51 12.42 -12.03 1.53
C ARG A 51 13.35 -12.40 0.38
N ASP A 52 14.09 -13.48 0.53
CA ASP A 52 14.98 -14.07 -0.47
C ASP A 52 14.23 -14.66 -1.68
N GLU A 53 12.95 -14.94 -1.53
CA GLU A 53 12.06 -15.46 -2.59
C GLU A 53 11.28 -14.33 -3.29
N ILE A 54 11.49 -13.05 -2.95
CA ILE A 54 10.87 -11.92 -3.64
C ILE A 54 11.52 -11.76 -5.02
N VAL A 55 10.71 -11.87 -6.08
CA VAL A 55 11.16 -11.82 -7.49
C VAL A 55 10.84 -10.45 -8.11
N ASP A 56 9.95 -9.67 -7.50
CA ASP A 56 9.57 -8.35 -8.00
C ASP A 56 10.62 -7.29 -7.62
N GLU A 57 11.50 -6.96 -8.56
CA GLU A 57 12.50 -5.89 -8.42
C GLU A 57 11.88 -4.48 -8.52
N SER A 58 10.65 -4.36 -9.04
CA SER A 58 10.01 -3.06 -9.24
C SER A 58 9.43 -2.49 -7.94
N GLY A 59 9.02 -3.35 -7.00
CA GLY A 59 8.46 -2.96 -5.70
C GLY A 59 9.33 -1.95 -4.93
N PRO A 60 10.61 -2.26 -4.64
CA PRO A 60 11.51 -1.33 -3.97
C PRO A 60 11.68 0.00 -4.71
N THR A 61 11.72 -0.04 -6.05
CA THR A 61 11.84 1.16 -6.88
C THR A 61 10.61 2.06 -6.74
N TYR A 62 9.41 1.51 -6.91
CA TYR A 62 8.17 2.28 -6.76
C TYR A 62 8.00 2.82 -5.34
N ARG A 63 8.32 2.01 -4.33
CA ARG A 63 8.29 2.45 -2.93
C ARG A 63 9.20 3.65 -2.71
N ASN A 64 10.43 3.60 -3.20
CA ASN A 64 11.40 4.69 -2.99
C ASN A 64 10.95 5.99 -3.65
N ILE A 65 10.46 5.91 -4.89
CA ILE A 65 9.89 7.06 -5.59
C ILE A 65 8.70 7.63 -4.79
N GLN A 66 7.78 6.77 -4.33
CA GLN A 66 6.64 7.24 -3.53
C GLN A 66 7.08 7.95 -2.25
N VAL A 67 8.06 7.41 -1.52
CA VAL A 67 8.54 8.03 -0.27
C VAL A 67 9.24 9.35 -0.53
N GLU A 68 10.01 9.45 -1.62
CA GLU A 68 10.67 10.69 -2.05
C GLU A 68 9.63 11.78 -2.39
N GLU A 69 8.66 11.47 -3.26
CA GLU A 69 7.62 12.41 -3.66
C GLU A 69 6.74 12.86 -2.47
N ILE A 70 6.51 11.98 -1.50
CA ILE A 70 5.81 12.34 -0.25
C ILE A 70 6.62 13.36 0.56
N GLY A 71 7.94 13.22 0.61
CA GLY A 71 8.85 14.17 1.25
C GLY A 71 8.78 15.54 0.57
N ILE A 72 8.93 15.56 -0.76
CA ILE A 72 8.84 16.79 -1.58
C ILE A 72 7.50 17.48 -1.38
N ALA A 73 6.39 16.73 -1.45
CA ALA A 73 5.05 17.28 -1.23
C ALA A 73 4.88 17.87 0.19
N GLY A 74 5.50 17.28 1.21
CA GLY A 74 5.53 17.80 2.57
C GLY A 74 6.24 19.15 2.67
N GLU A 75 7.40 19.27 2.04
CA GLU A 75 8.19 20.51 2.00
C GLU A 75 7.46 21.63 1.23
N GLU A 76 6.89 21.32 0.06
CA GLU A 76 6.23 22.31 -0.80
C GLU A 76 4.89 22.81 -0.22
N SER A 77 4.10 21.91 0.39
CA SER A 77 2.77 22.26 0.90
C SER A 77 2.76 22.73 2.36
N GLY A 78 3.83 22.44 3.12
CA GLY A 78 3.86 22.65 4.57
C GLY A 78 2.94 21.72 5.37
N ASN A 79 2.31 20.74 4.70
CA ASN A 79 1.56 19.64 5.32
C ASN A 79 2.50 18.54 5.82
N SER A 80 1.96 17.61 6.59
CA SER A 80 2.72 16.48 7.11
C SER A 80 2.09 15.16 6.68
N PHE A 81 2.94 14.19 6.36
CA PHE A 81 2.51 12.90 5.83
C PHE A 81 3.10 11.75 6.65
N GLY A 82 2.26 10.79 7.00
CA GLY A 82 2.69 9.49 7.50
C GLY A 82 2.69 8.46 6.37
N VAL A 83 3.67 7.56 6.36
CA VAL A 83 3.76 6.50 5.35
C VAL A 83 3.36 5.15 5.96
N VAL A 84 2.31 4.54 5.40
CA VAL A 84 1.94 3.14 5.67
C VAL A 84 2.73 2.27 4.70
N ASP A 85 3.92 1.86 5.12
CA ASP A 85 4.84 1.11 4.28
C ASP A 85 4.50 -0.38 4.25
N VAL A 86 3.85 -0.81 3.17
CA VAL A 86 3.35 -2.18 2.99
C VAL A 86 4.09 -2.95 1.90
N THR A 87 4.93 -2.30 1.09
CA THR A 87 5.47 -2.92 -0.13
C THR A 87 6.18 -4.23 0.13
N GLU A 88 7.13 -4.27 1.06
CA GLU A 88 7.89 -5.49 1.36
C GLU A 88 6.99 -6.61 1.90
N ILE A 89 6.14 -6.32 2.89
CA ILE A 89 5.26 -7.34 3.48
C ILE A 89 4.25 -7.88 2.47
N MET A 90 3.79 -7.05 1.52
CA MET A 90 2.86 -7.51 0.49
C MET A 90 3.57 -8.31 -0.60
N SER A 91 4.82 -8.00 -0.94
CA SER A 91 5.66 -8.83 -1.83
C SER A 91 5.85 -10.26 -1.31
N MET A 92 5.79 -10.45 0.02
CA MET A 92 5.90 -11.77 0.66
C MET A 92 4.59 -12.57 0.63
N ARG A 93 3.45 -11.93 0.38
CA ARG A 93 2.11 -12.53 0.56
C ARG A 93 1.48 -13.03 -0.73
N ARG A 94 2.23 -13.72 -1.59
CA ARG A 94 1.72 -14.27 -2.87
C ARG A 94 0.51 -15.21 -2.71
N ASP A 95 0.33 -15.75 -1.50
CA ASP A 95 -0.79 -16.60 -1.10
C ASP A 95 -2.14 -15.88 -0.95
N GLY A 96 -2.13 -14.55 -0.93
CA GLY A 96 -3.32 -13.77 -0.58
C GLY A 96 -4.24 -13.38 -1.73
N HIS A 97 -3.97 -13.82 -2.96
CA HIS A 97 -4.74 -13.42 -4.13
C HIS A 97 -5.94 -14.35 -4.39
N PRO A 98 -7.07 -13.82 -4.91
CA PRO A 98 -8.19 -14.65 -5.33
C PRO A 98 -7.86 -15.63 -6.46
N GLY A 99 -6.93 -15.27 -7.36
CA GLY A 99 -6.54 -16.09 -8.50
C GLY A 99 -7.75 -16.40 -9.40
N VAL A 100 -8.08 -17.69 -9.55
CA VAL A 100 -9.28 -18.13 -10.31
C VAL A 100 -10.60 -17.89 -9.55
N HIS A 101 -10.55 -17.60 -8.25
CA HIS A 101 -11.72 -17.57 -7.36
C HIS A 101 -12.38 -16.20 -7.26
N THR A 102 -12.19 -15.33 -8.27
CA THR A 102 -12.72 -13.96 -8.32
C THR A 102 -14.25 -13.89 -8.37
N GLY A 103 -14.91 -15.00 -8.69
CA GLY A 103 -16.35 -15.06 -8.93
C GLY A 103 -16.79 -14.42 -10.27
N ASN A 104 -15.86 -13.90 -11.07
CA ASN A 104 -16.19 -13.28 -12.35
C ASN A 104 -16.35 -14.34 -13.46
N LYS A 105 -17.59 -14.81 -13.62
CA LYS A 105 -18.01 -15.78 -14.65
C LYS A 105 -17.77 -15.31 -16.11
N TRP A 106 -17.51 -14.03 -16.34
CA TRP A 106 -17.31 -13.43 -17.67
C TRP A 106 -15.84 -13.36 -18.08
N MET A 107 -14.90 -13.46 -17.13
CA MET A 107 -13.45 -13.45 -17.38
C MET A 107 -12.85 -14.85 -17.32
N LYS A 108 -13.45 -15.80 -18.06
CA LYS A 108 -12.90 -17.16 -18.14
C LYS A 108 -11.47 -17.10 -18.71
N GLY A 109 -10.50 -17.62 -17.95
CA GLY A 109 -9.09 -17.66 -18.33
C GLY A 109 -8.23 -16.54 -17.75
N TYR A 110 -8.81 -15.58 -17.01
CA TYR A 110 -8.06 -14.54 -16.30
C TYR A 110 -8.00 -14.82 -14.81
N ASN A 111 -6.81 -14.66 -14.22
CA ASN A 111 -6.60 -14.74 -12.78
C ASN A 111 -6.51 -13.32 -12.20
N ASP A 112 -7.14 -13.12 -11.05
CA ASP A 112 -6.92 -11.90 -10.28
C ASP A 112 -5.74 -12.10 -9.33
N CYS A 113 -4.59 -11.58 -9.76
CA CYS A 113 -3.35 -11.57 -8.99
C CYS A 113 -2.96 -10.16 -8.57
N ILE A 114 -3.94 -9.24 -8.51
CA ILE A 114 -3.75 -7.82 -8.16
C ILE A 114 -4.51 -7.52 -6.86
N HIS A 115 -5.75 -7.98 -6.75
CA HIS A 115 -6.57 -7.80 -5.55
C HIS A 115 -6.30 -8.86 -4.50
N TRP A 116 -6.81 -8.65 -3.30
CA TRP A 116 -6.53 -9.48 -2.13
C TRP A 116 -7.80 -10.13 -1.61
N CYS A 117 -7.70 -11.37 -1.15
CA CYS A 117 -8.76 -12.06 -0.43
C CYS A 117 -9.07 -11.36 0.91
N LEU A 118 -10.32 -11.51 1.36
CA LEU A 118 -10.78 -11.09 2.68
C LEU A 118 -11.46 -12.27 3.41
N PRO A 119 -11.11 -12.56 4.68
CA PRO A 119 -9.95 -12.01 5.41
C PRO A 119 -8.62 -12.41 4.74
N GLY A 120 -7.57 -11.61 4.92
CA GLY A 120 -6.32 -11.81 4.19
C GLY A 120 -5.23 -10.78 4.46
N PRO A 121 -4.19 -10.72 3.61
CA PRO A 121 -3.02 -9.86 3.85
C PRO A 121 -3.35 -8.39 4.05
N VAL A 122 -4.39 -7.87 3.40
CA VAL A 122 -4.80 -6.46 3.52
C VAL A 122 -5.29 -6.09 4.92
N ASP A 123 -5.65 -7.05 5.76
CA ASP A 123 -6.01 -6.78 7.15
C ASP A 123 -4.82 -6.16 7.92
N VAL A 124 -3.58 -6.51 7.54
CA VAL A 124 -2.36 -5.93 8.12
C VAL A 124 -2.20 -4.44 7.80
N TRP A 125 -2.77 -3.96 6.68
CA TRP A 125 -2.72 -2.54 6.33
C TRP A 125 -3.46 -1.71 7.37
N ASN A 126 -4.62 -2.22 7.80
CA ASN A 126 -5.43 -1.58 8.83
C ASN A 126 -4.70 -1.60 10.17
N GLU A 127 -4.10 -2.72 10.56
CA GLU A 127 -3.31 -2.81 11.80
C GLU A 127 -2.14 -1.83 11.80
N LEU A 128 -1.38 -1.74 10.71
CA LEU A 128 -0.28 -0.78 10.56
C LEU A 128 -0.78 0.67 10.61
N LEU A 129 -1.87 0.97 9.92
CA LEU A 129 -2.48 2.30 9.94
C LEU A 129 -2.92 2.68 11.36
N PHE A 130 -3.59 1.79 12.08
CA PHE A 130 -4.00 2.03 13.46
C PHE A 130 -2.82 2.31 14.38
N GLU A 131 -1.73 1.55 14.27
CA GLU A 131 -0.53 1.80 15.06
C GLU A 131 0.15 3.12 14.71
N LEU A 132 0.18 3.50 13.44
CA LEU A 132 0.71 4.79 13.00
C LEU A 132 -0.16 5.96 13.51
N ILE A 133 -1.48 5.83 13.49
CA ILE A 133 -2.41 6.81 14.07
C ILE A 133 -2.15 6.97 15.58
N LYS A 134 -2.03 5.88 16.33
CA LYS A 134 -1.73 5.92 17.78
C LYS A 134 -0.41 6.63 18.06
N ARG A 135 0.64 6.31 17.29
CA ARG A 135 1.95 6.96 17.41
C ARG A 135 1.85 8.46 17.14
N GLN A 136 1.13 8.86 16.09
CA GLN A 136 0.95 10.26 15.73
C GLN A 136 0.21 11.06 16.81
N ILE A 137 -0.85 10.48 17.38
CA ILE A 137 -1.60 11.08 18.49
C ILE A 137 -0.68 11.30 19.69
N ARG A 138 0.15 10.30 20.04
CA ARG A 138 1.09 10.40 21.16
C ARG A 138 2.13 11.51 20.95
N ILE A 139 2.71 11.59 19.75
CA ILE A 139 3.66 12.65 19.39
C ILE A 139 3.00 14.03 19.51
N SER A 140 1.77 14.17 19.01
CA SER A 140 1.02 15.42 19.11
C SER A 140 0.77 15.81 20.58
N SER A 141 0.42 14.86 21.44
CA SER A 141 0.23 15.13 22.88
C SER A 141 1.53 15.48 23.62
N GLU A 142 2.68 14.90 23.24
CA GLU A 142 3.98 15.21 23.85
C GLU A 142 4.47 16.61 23.44
N THR A 143 4.17 17.01 22.21
CA THR A 143 4.53 18.34 21.66
C THR A 143 3.69 19.46 22.28
N GLU A 144 2.42 19.20 22.62
CA GLU A 144 1.56 20.14 23.36
C GLU A 144 1.98 20.33 24.82
N VAL A 145 2.66 19.35 25.44
CA VAL A 145 3.13 19.45 26.84
C VAL A 145 4.46 20.18 26.97
N GLN A 146 5.23 20.30 25.88
CA GLN A 146 6.52 21.00 25.83
C GLN A 146 6.43 22.46 25.36
N LEU A 147 5.24 22.92 24.96
CA LEU A 147 4.92 24.32 24.66
C LEU A 147 4.24 24.99 25.87
#